data_AF-A0A843E3N7-F1
#
_entry.id   AF-A0A843E3N7-F1
#
_cell.length_a   1.000
_cell.length_b   1.000
_cell.length_c   1.000
_cell.angle_alpha   90.00
_cell.angle_beta   90.00
_cell.angle_gamma   90.00
#
_symmetry.space_group_name_H-M   'P 1'
#
loop_
_entity.id
_entity.type
_entity.pdbx_description
1 polymer ?
#
loop_
_entity_poly.entity_id
_entity_poly.type
_entity_poly.pdbx_seq_one_letter_code
_entity_poly.pdbx_strand_id
1 'polypeptide(L)'
;MVLNCKGIISLPIKLTVSFLIISLMVPPMVMAVDNIQQDIDRREMATVAEHLADWIDRTGAKGSGYSTHIDLSIPSGGYIMLGGNEGYVVRVYMGDNQVDRVILDSPVLGNDIVLYGDVILEMRGFDYGVEVKEI
;
A
#
# COMPACT_ATOMS: atom_id res chain seq x y z
N MET A 1 18.52 23.60 -63.91
CA MET A 1 17.50 23.34 -62.86
C MET A 1 18.14 22.42 -61.84
N VAL A 2 18.65 22.96 -60.74
CA VAL A 2 19.37 22.19 -59.72
C VAL A 2 18.32 21.57 -58.79
N LEU A 3 18.12 20.25 -58.88
CA LEU A 3 17.22 19.51 -57.98
C LEU A 3 17.78 19.58 -56.55
N ASN A 4 17.07 20.32 -55.71
CA ASN A 4 17.39 20.51 -54.29
C ASN A 4 17.03 19.23 -53.50
N CYS A 5 17.87 18.20 -53.58
CA CYS A 5 17.68 16.90 -52.90
C CYS A 5 17.90 16.93 -51.37
N LYS A 6 18.11 18.10 -50.76
CA LYS A 6 18.40 18.27 -49.32
C LYS A 6 17.23 17.88 -48.39
N GLY A 7 15.99 17.87 -48.88
CA GLY A 7 14.80 17.51 -48.09
C GLY A 7 14.54 16.00 -47.97
N ILE A 8 14.95 15.20 -48.96
CA ILE A 8 14.60 13.77 -49.04
C ILE A 8 15.56 12.90 -48.21
N ILE A 9 16.84 13.30 -48.10
CA ILE A 9 17.86 12.56 -47.33
C ILE A 9 17.82 12.92 -45.85
N SER A 10 17.35 14.12 -45.49
CA SER A 10 17.32 14.60 -44.10
C SER A 10 16.14 14.06 -43.29
N LEU A 11 15.02 13.71 -43.94
CA LEU A 11 13.84 13.16 -43.26
C LEU A 11 14.07 11.76 -42.66
N PRO A 12 14.66 10.78 -43.38
CA PRO A 12 14.92 9.44 -42.85
C PRO A 12 15.92 9.48 -41.69
N ILE A 13 16.98 10.28 -41.82
CA ILE A 13 18.01 10.42 -40.78
C ILE A 13 17.41 11.02 -39.50
N LYS A 14 16.58 12.05 -39.62
CA LYS A 14 15.89 12.63 -38.46
C LYS A 14 14.96 11.63 -37.78
N LEU A 15 14.23 10.82 -38.56
CA LEU A 15 13.36 9.78 -38.04
C LEU A 15 14.14 8.69 -37.28
N THR A 16 15.26 8.24 -37.84
CA THR A 16 16.15 7.26 -37.18
C THR A 16 16.74 7.81 -35.89
N VAL A 17 17.18 9.06 -35.88
CA VAL A 17 17.72 9.72 -34.68
C VAL A 17 16.63 9.89 -33.61
N SER A 18 15.40 10.29 -34.01
CA SER A 18 14.27 10.36 -33.08
C SER A 18 13.93 8.98 -32.48
N PHE A 19 13.91 7.93 -33.30
CA PHE A 19 13.69 6.56 -32.81
C PHE A 19 14.79 6.10 -31.85
N LEU A 20 16.06 6.43 -32.15
CA LEU A 20 17.19 6.12 -31.28
C LEU A 20 17.07 6.83 -29.91
N ILE A 21 16.69 8.11 -29.92
CA ILE A 21 16.47 8.89 -28.70
C ILE A 21 15.32 8.29 -27.90
N ILE A 22 14.20 7.97 -28.54
CA ILE A 22 13.06 7.33 -27.86
C ILE A 22 13.49 5.99 -27.26
N SER A 23 14.20 5.14 -28.02
CA SER A 23 14.69 3.84 -27.56
C SER A 23 15.62 3.93 -26.36
N LEU A 24 16.41 5.00 -26.24
CA LEU A 24 17.27 5.25 -25.09
C LEU A 24 16.49 5.76 -23.85
N MET A 25 15.34 6.39 -24.08
CA MET A 25 14.51 6.96 -23.00
C MET A 25 13.47 5.97 -22.45
N VAL A 26 13.15 4.88 -23.16
CA VAL A 26 12.21 3.85 -22.66
C VAL A 26 12.70 3.19 -21.37
N PRO A 27 13.94 2.65 -21.28
CA PRO A 27 14.39 1.98 -20.06
C PRO A 27 14.32 2.83 -18.78
N PRO A 28 14.82 4.09 -18.74
CA PRO A 28 14.71 4.91 -17.54
C PRO A 28 13.26 5.31 -17.21
N MET A 29 12.38 5.46 -18.22
CA MET A 29 10.95 5.68 -17.96
C MET A 29 10.30 4.47 -17.29
N VAL A 30 10.59 3.25 -17.73
CA VAL A 30 10.06 2.02 -17.12
C VAL A 30 10.50 1.93 -15.65
N MET A 31 11.78 2.16 -15.37
CA MET A 31 12.27 2.16 -13.98
C MET A 31 11.63 3.24 -13.11
N ALA A 32 11.36 4.42 -13.67
CA ALA A 32 10.67 5.48 -12.95
C ALA A 32 9.23 5.10 -12.61
N VAL A 33 8.52 4.44 -13.54
CA VAL A 33 7.15 3.95 -13.32
C VAL A 33 7.11 2.87 -12.23
N ASP A 34 8.03 1.91 -12.26
CA ASP A 34 8.10 0.84 -11.24
C ASP A 34 8.29 1.42 -9.83
N ASN A 35 9.16 2.43 -9.69
CA ASN A 35 9.38 3.10 -8.41
C ASN A 35 8.13 3.87 -7.94
N ILE A 36 7.45 4.56 -8.86
CA ILE A 36 6.20 5.27 -8.54
C ILE A 36 5.12 4.30 -8.09
N GLN A 37 5.01 3.14 -8.77
CA GLN A 37 4.03 2.13 -8.39
C GLN A 37 4.29 1.60 -6.98
N GLN A 38 5.55 1.26 -6.66
CA GLN A 38 5.91 0.82 -5.30
C GLN A 38 5.61 1.87 -4.23
N ASP A 39 5.82 3.15 -4.53
CA ASP A 39 5.50 4.24 -3.61
C ASP A 39 3.99 4.43 -3.43
N ILE A 40 3.20 4.23 -4.49
CA ILE A 40 1.73 4.24 -4.42
C ILE A 40 1.25 3.09 -3.55
N ASP A 41 1.71 1.86 -3.80
CA ASP A 41 1.29 0.66 -3.07
C ASP A 41 1.62 0.79 -1.58
N ARG A 42 2.81 1.33 -1.24
CA ARG A 42 3.19 1.61 0.15
C ARG A 42 2.28 2.63 0.82
N ARG A 43 1.91 3.70 0.12
CA ARG A 43 1.02 4.74 0.66
C ARG A 43 -0.39 4.21 0.88
N GLU A 44 -0.88 3.39 -0.04
CA GLU A 44 -2.18 2.75 0.07
C GLU A 44 -2.21 1.80 1.27
N MET A 45 -1.19 0.95 1.43
CA MET A 45 -1.03 0.09 2.61
C MET A 45 -0.97 0.88 3.93
N ALA A 46 -0.23 1.99 3.97
CA ALA A 46 -0.15 2.85 5.15
C ALA A 46 -1.52 3.46 5.49
N THR A 47 -2.27 3.91 4.46
CA THR A 47 -3.61 4.47 4.62
C THR A 47 -4.58 3.42 5.19
N VAL A 48 -4.55 2.19 4.67
CA VAL A 48 -5.35 1.08 5.20
C VAL A 48 -5.02 0.79 6.67
N ALA A 49 -3.74 0.80 7.04
CA ALA A 49 -3.31 0.61 8.41
C ALA A 49 -3.73 1.74 9.36
N GLU A 50 -3.65 3.00 8.91
CA GLU A 50 -4.14 4.16 9.66
C GLU A 50 -5.66 4.09 9.87
N HIS A 51 -6.41 3.72 8.83
CA HIS A 51 -7.87 3.52 8.95
C HIS A 51 -8.21 2.41 9.95
N LEU A 52 -7.51 1.28 9.89
CA LEU A 52 -7.68 0.17 10.82
C LEU A 52 -7.37 0.60 12.26
N ALA A 53 -6.29 1.35 12.47
CA ALA A 53 -5.91 1.89 13.77
C ALA A 53 -6.99 2.83 14.34
N ASP A 54 -7.48 3.78 13.54
CA ASP A 54 -8.56 4.70 13.95
C ASP A 54 -9.84 3.93 14.31
N TRP A 55 -10.16 2.85 13.59
CA TRP A 55 -11.29 1.99 13.94
C TRP A 55 -11.11 1.23 15.27
N ILE A 56 -9.90 0.71 15.51
CA ILE A 56 -9.56 0.05 16.78
C ILE A 56 -9.68 1.05 17.93
N ASP A 57 -9.07 2.22 17.81
CA ASP A 57 -9.08 3.24 18.87
C ASP A 57 -10.49 3.77 19.13
N ARG A 58 -11.31 3.98 18.10
CA ARG A 58 -12.72 4.34 18.27
C ARG A 58 -13.52 3.24 18.96
N THR A 59 -13.23 1.97 18.67
CA THR A 59 -13.90 0.83 19.29
C THR A 59 -13.50 0.72 20.77
N GLY A 60 -12.22 0.91 21.09
CA GLY A 60 -11.73 0.98 22.46
C GLY A 60 -12.30 2.15 23.24
N ALA A 61 -12.34 3.34 22.65
CA ALA A 61 -12.87 4.56 23.27
C ALA A 61 -14.38 4.49 23.59
N LYS A 62 -15.15 3.71 22.82
CA LYS A 62 -16.57 3.45 23.10
C LYS A 62 -16.81 2.52 24.29
N GLY A 63 -15.79 1.76 24.69
CA GLY A 63 -15.82 0.90 25.86
C GLY A 63 -16.52 -0.44 25.67
N SER A 64 -16.67 -1.16 26.78
CA SER A 64 -17.13 -2.55 26.83
C SER A 64 -18.53 -2.75 26.26
N GLY A 65 -18.67 -3.78 25.40
CA GLY A 65 -19.94 -4.18 24.80
C GLY A 65 -20.25 -3.51 23.46
N TYR A 66 -19.41 -2.58 23.00
CA TYR A 66 -19.49 -2.08 21.63
C TYR A 66 -18.87 -3.08 20.66
N SER A 67 -19.58 -3.38 19.57
CA SER A 67 -19.09 -4.23 18.48
C SER A 67 -19.35 -3.55 17.14
N THR A 68 -18.40 -3.68 16.23
CA THR A 68 -18.51 -3.15 14.87
C THR A 68 -17.86 -4.11 13.89
N HIS A 69 -18.32 -4.05 12.65
CA HIS A 69 -17.72 -4.76 11.53
C HIS A 69 -17.06 -3.77 10.60
N ILE A 70 -15.87 -4.10 10.11
CA ILE A 70 -15.19 -3.33 9.08
C ILE A 70 -14.82 -4.26 7.93
N ASP A 71 -14.95 -3.72 6.73
CA ASP A 71 -14.44 -4.35 5.52
C ASP A 71 -13.09 -3.69 5.22
N LEU A 72 -12.06 -4.51 5.08
CA LEU A 72 -10.69 -4.08 4.88
C LEU A 72 -10.14 -4.74 3.62
N SER A 73 -9.86 -3.92 2.60
CA SER A 73 -9.19 -4.35 1.37
C SER A 73 -7.70 -4.08 1.50
N ILE A 74 -6.89 -5.13 1.62
CA ILE A 74 -5.43 -5.02 1.69
C ILE A 74 -4.85 -5.18 0.27
N PRO A 75 -4.12 -4.17 -0.25
CA PRO A 75 -3.42 -4.26 -1.53
C PRO A 75 -2.58 -5.52 -1.69
N SER A 76 -2.60 -6.08 -2.90
CA SER A 76 -1.82 -7.27 -3.25
C SER A 76 -0.32 -7.03 -3.11
N GLY A 77 0.39 -7.92 -2.43
CA GLY A 77 1.85 -7.82 -2.22
C GLY A 77 2.26 -7.39 -0.81
N GLY A 78 1.29 -7.05 0.05
CA GLY A 78 1.51 -6.77 1.45
C GLY A 78 0.58 -7.55 2.38
N TYR A 79 0.83 -7.39 3.68
CA TYR A 79 -0.02 -7.89 4.74
C TYR A 79 0.07 -6.99 5.96
N ILE A 80 -0.98 -7.03 6.78
CA ILE A 80 -1.04 -6.29 8.04
C ILE A 80 -1.03 -7.29 9.18
N MET A 81 -0.20 -7.05 10.18
CA MET A 81 -0.15 -7.86 11.39
C MET A 81 -0.61 -7.04 12.59
N LEU A 82 -1.55 -7.61 13.34
CA LEU A 82 -2.15 -7.05 14.54
C LEU A 82 -1.87 -7.95 15.74
N GLY A 83 -1.60 -7.37 16.90
CA GLY A 83 -1.57 -8.12 18.16
C GLY A 83 -0.18 -8.60 18.59
N GLY A 84 -0.18 -9.67 19.38
CA GLY A 84 1.03 -10.28 19.94
C GLY A 84 1.54 -9.60 21.21
N ASN A 85 2.85 -9.70 21.44
CA ASN A 85 3.50 -9.09 22.60
C ASN A 85 3.49 -7.54 22.55
N GLU A 86 3.14 -6.98 21.38
CA GLU A 86 3.02 -5.55 21.12
C GLU A 86 1.59 -5.20 20.65
N GLY A 87 0.57 -5.58 21.42
CA GLY A 87 -0.84 -5.31 21.09
C GLY A 87 -1.22 -3.85 20.83
N TYR A 88 -0.31 -2.90 21.07
CA TYR A 88 -0.46 -1.48 20.75
C TYR A 88 0.08 -1.10 19.37
N VAL A 89 0.47 -2.06 18.53
CA VAL A 89 1.11 -1.77 17.24
C VAL A 89 0.45 -2.54 16.12
N VAL A 90 0.06 -1.80 15.07
CA VAL A 90 -0.30 -2.34 13.76
C VAL A 90 0.96 -2.31 12.90
N ARG A 91 1.41 -3.47 12.42
CA ARG A 91 2.61 -3.54 11.58
C ARG A 91 2.23 -3.80 10.13
N VAL A 92 2.85 -3.05 9.23
CA VAL A 92 2.61 -3.14 7.79
C VAL A 92 3.81 -3.77 7.11
N TYR A 93 3.57 -4.85 6.39
CA TYR A 93 4.60 -5.59 5.67
C TYR A 93 4.32 -5.57 4.16
N MET A 94 5.38 -5.47 3.36
CA MET A 94 5.37 -5.68 1.92
C MET A 94 6.41 -6.76 1.61
N GLY A 95 5.95 -7.95 1.22
CA GLY A 95 6.78 -9.16 1.23
C GLY A 95 7.36 -9.43 2.63
N ASP A 96 8.68 -9.60 2.73
CA ASP A 96 9.37 -9.89 4.00
C ASP A 96 9.81 -8.63 4.77
N ASN A 97 9.59 -7.44 4.20
CA ASN A 97 10.07 -6.19 4.79
C ASN A 97 8.94 -5.47 5.52
N GLN A 98 9.18 -5.13 6.79
CA GLN A 98 8.32 -4.17 7.49
C GLN A 98 8.52 -2.79 6.88
N VAL A 99 7.48 -2.25 6.26
CA VAL A 99 7.51 -0.94 5.60
C VAL A 99 6.98 0.17 6.49
N ASP A 100 6.08 -0.15 7.43
CA ASP A 100 5.49 0.84 8.33
C ASP A 100 5.00 0.24 9.66
N ARG A 101 4.66 1.11 10.61
CA ARG A 101 3.96 0.77 11.85
C ARG A 101 3.09 1.92 12.34
N VAL A 102 1.89 1.59 12.81
CA VAL A 102 0.98 2.54 13.46
C VAL A 102 0.84 2.14 14.93
N ILE A 103 0.96 3.12 15.83
CA ILE A 103 0.79 2.93 17.26
C ILE A 103 -0.67 3.20 17.61
N LEU A 104 -1.26 2.31 18.40
CA LEU A 104 -2.63 2.36 18.87
C LEU A 104 -2.69 2.95 20.27
N ASP A 105 -3.78 3.63 20.58
CA ASP A 105 -4.10 4.08 21.94
C ASP A 105 -4.70 2.94 22.77
N SER A 106 -5.44 2.03 22.13
CA SER A 106 -6.04 0.85 22.77
C SER A 106 -5.36 -0.45 22.34
N PRO A 107 -5.03 -1.36 23.27
CA PRO A 107 -4.39 -2.61 22.90
C PRO A 107 -5.35 -3.57 22.19
N VAL A 108 -4.87 -4.21 21.14
CA VAL A 108 -5.50 -5.39 20.54
C VAL A 108 -5.31 -6.58 21.46
N LEU A 109 -6.42 -7.22 21.80
CA LEU A 109 -6.50 -8.39 22.66
C LEU A 109 -6.49 -9.66 21.81
N GLY A 110 -5.71 -10.65 22.27
CA GLY A 110 -5.64 -11.96 21.64
C GLY A 110 -4.27 -12.29 21.08
N ASN A 111 -4.25 -13.25 20.15
CA ASN A 111 -3.03 -13.68 19.46
C ASN A 111 -2.70 -12.75 18.30
N ASP A 112 -1.49 -12.91 17.74
CA ASP A 112 -1.13 -12.29 16.47
C ASP A 112 -2.12 -12.72 15.37
N ILE A 113 -2.69 -11.74 14.68
CA ILE A 113 -3.57 -11.92 13.53
C ILE A 113 -2.86 -11.30 12.33
N VAL A 114 -2.80 -12.08 11.24
CA VAL A 114 -2.20 -11.65 9.98
C VAL A 114 -3.29 -11.58 8.93
N LEU A 115 -3.44 -10.41 8.31
CA LEU A 115 -4.51 -10.09 7.39
C LEU A 115 -3.98 -9.96 5.96
N TYR A 116 -4.69 -10.58 5.02
CA TYR A 116 -4.33 -10.62 3.60
C TYR A 116 -5.55 -10.40 2.72
N GLY A 117 -5.42 -9.57 1.68
CA GLY A 117 -6.48 -9.33 0.71
C GLY A 117 -7.72 -8.68 1.33
N ASP A 118 -8.89 -9.02 0.80
CA ASP A 118 -10.18 -8.53 1.28
C ASP A 118 -10.64 -9.36 2.48
N VAL A 119 -10.70 -8.73 3.65
CA VAL A 119 -11.08 -9.37 4.91
C VAL A 119 -12.15 -8.55 5.63
N ILE A 120 -13.09 -9.24 6.25
CA ILE A 120 -14.07 -8.62 7.14
C ILE A 120 -13.64 -8.89 8.57
N LEU A 121 -13.49 -7.82 9.34
CA LEU A 121 -13.10 -7.89 10.74
C LEU A 121 -14.27 -7.51 11.63
N GLU A 122 -14.55 -8.36 12.61
CA GLU A 122 -15.35 -8.03 13.79
C GLU A 122 -14.42 -7.47 14.86
N MET A 123 -14.73 -6.28 15.36
CA MET A 123 -14.02 -5.65 16.48
C MET A 123 -14.98 -5.53 17.66
N ARG A 124 -14.51 -5.92 18.84
CA ARG A 124 -15.26 -5.85 20.09
C ARG A 124 -14.47 -5.10 21.15
N GLY A 125 -15.05 -4.03 21.68
CA GLY A 125 -14.48 -3.24 22.76
C GLY A 125 -14.67 -3.93 24.11
N PHE A 126 -13.62 -3.89 24.91
CA PHE A 126 -13.57 -4.32 26.31
C PHE A 126 -12.92 -3.22 27.16
N ASP A 127 -13.09 -3.26 28.48
CA ASP A 127 -12.53 -2.24 29.38
C ASP A 127 -10.99 -2.18 29.38
N TYR A 128 -10.35 -3.21 28.84
CA TYR A 128 -8.89 -3.39 28.82
C TYR A 128 -8.31 -3.50 27.41
N GLY A 129 -9.11 -3.28 26.35
CA GLY A 129 -8.64 -3.32 24.97
C GLY A 129 -9.73 -3.68 23.95
N VAL A 130 -9.30 -4.02 22.74
CA VAL A 130 -10.18 -4.39 21.62
C VAL A 130 -9.83 -5.77 21.12
N GLU A 131 -10.78 -6.70 21.11
CA GLU A 131 -10.62 -7.98 20.43
C GLU A 131 -10.92 -7.79 18.95
N VAL A 132 -10.02 -8.24 18.08
CA VAL A 132 -10.19 -8.22 16.63
C VAL A 132 -10.29 -9.65 16.15
N LYS A 133 -11.25 -9.94 15.27
CA LYS A 133 -11.43 -11.28 14.71
C LYS A 133 -11.86 -11.21 13.25
N GLU A 134 -11.23 -12.03 12.41
CA GLU A 134 -11.65 -12.23 11.02
C GLU A 134 -12.89 -13.16 10.96
N ILE A 135 -13.87 -12.81 10.11
CA ILE A 135 -15.14 -13.53 9.95
C ILE A 135 -15.46 -13.93 8.51
#